data_AF-A0A382HG79-F1
#
_entry.id   AF-A0A382HG79-F1
#
_cell.length_a   1.000
_cell.length_b   1.000
_cell.length_c   1.000
_cell.angle_alpha   90.00
_cell.angle_beta   90.00
_cell.angle_gamma   90.00
#
_symmetry.space_group_name_H-M   'P 1'
#
loop_
_entity.id
_entity.type
_entity.pdbx_description
1 polymer ?
#
loop_
_entity_poly.entity_id
_entity_poly.type
_entity_poly.pdbx_seq_one_letter_code
_entity_poly.pdbx_strand_id
1 'polypeptide(L)'
;MTIKNEQKLKDVDVIRDNFEAMNYICSLEIATAVFLAYHLEKPILIEGPPGVGKTELAKTTAMLLDLPCIRLQCYEGLDESKAIYEWKYGKQLLYTQVLKET
;
A
#
# COMPACT_ATOMS: atom_id res chain seq x y z
N MET A 1 15.72 -6.98 -5.72
CA MET A 1 14.33 -7.47 -5.62
C MET A 1 13.83 -7.58 -7.06
N THR A 2 13.36 -8.74 -7.53
CA THR A 2 13.00 -8.86 -8.95
C THR A 2 11.71 -8.07 -9.20
N ILE A 3 11.81 -7.02 -10.00
CA ILE A 3 10.73 -6.14 -10.40
C ILE A 3 9.69 -6.97 -11.18
N LYS A 4 8.64 -7.44 -10.50
CA LYS A 4 7.52 -8.15 -11.10
C LYS A 4 6.54 -7.11 -11.65
N ASN A 5 6.14 -7.25 -12.92
CA ASN A 5 5.21 -6.38 -13.67
C ASN A 5 5.81 -5.23 -14.50
N GLU A 6 7.08 -5.33 -14.91
CA GLU A 6 7.74 -4.31 -15.76
C GLU A 6 6.93 -3.97 -17.03
N GLN A 7 6.26 -4.96 -17.64
CA GLN A 7 5.42 -4.70 -18.82
C GLN A 7 4.18 -3.85 -18.52
N LYS A 8 3.60 -3.93 -17.32
CA LYS A 8 2.39 -3.18 -16.96
C LYS A 8 2.68 -1.71 -16.65
N LEU A 9 3.92 -1.39 -16.30
CA LEU A 9 4.38 -0.06 -15.89
C LEU A 9 5.49 0.47 -16.80
N LYS A 10 5.65 -0.09 -18.00
CA LYS A 10 6.80 0.13 -18.87
C LYS A 10 6.98 1.59 -19.29
N ASP A 11 5.88 2.28 -19.57
CA ASP A 11 5.86 3.65 -20.08
C ASP A 11 4.68 4.43 -19.46
N VAL A 12 4.79 5.76 -19.41
CA VAL A 12 3.77 6.63 -18.81
C VAL A 12 2.42 6.50 -19.52
N ASP A 13 2.42 6.36 -20.85
CA ASP A 13 1.19 6.16 -21.63
C ASP A 13 0.53 4.81 -21.31
N VAL A 14 1.32 3.73 -21.16
CA VAL A 14 0.82 2.41 -20.78
C VAL A 14 0.13 2.45 -19.41
N ILE A 15 0.66 3.22 -18.47
CA ILE A 15 0.04 3.40 -17.14
C ILE A 15 -1.30 4.13 -17.27
N ARG A 16 -1.35 5.20 -18.07
CA ARG A 16 -2.57 5.97 -18.28
C ARG A 16 -3.68 5.10 -18.89
N ASP A 17 -3.35 4.33 -19.94
CA ASP A 17 -4.31 3.46 -20.63
C ASP A 17 -4.82 2.35 -19.69
N ASN A 18 -3.93 1.74 -18.90
CA ASN A 18 -4.30 0.73 -17.90
C ASN A 18 -5.21 1.31 -16.80
N PHE A 19 -4.93 2.52 -16.34
CA PHE A 19 -5.75 3.18 -15.32
C PHE A 19 -7.13 3.57 -15.86
N GLU A 20 -7.19 4.06 -17.11
CA GLU A 20 -8.45 4.37 -17.78
C GLU A 20 -9.32 3.11 -17.95
N ALA A 21 -8.72 1.97 -18.33
CA ALA A 21 -9.40 0.68 -18.38
C ALA A 21 -9.95 0.21 -17.02
N MET A 22 -9.41 0.73 -15.91
CA MET A 22 -9.86 0.47 -14.54
C MET A 22 -10.79 1.58 -14.01
N ASN A 23 -11.30 2.45 -14.87
CA ASN A 23 -12.15 3.60 -14.53
C ASN A 23 -11.48 4.64 -13.62
N TYR A 24 -10.16 4.78 -13.70
CA TYR A 24 -9.41 5.84 -13.02
C TYR A 24 -8.94 6.90 -14.02
N ILE A 25 -9.40 8.15 -13.83
CA ILE A 25 -8.98 9.29 -14.66
C ILE A 25 -7.56 9.68 -14.26
N CYS A 26 -6.58 9.23 -15.03
CA CYS A 26 -5.17 9.48 -14.75
C CYS A 26 -4.64 10.70 -15.52
N SER A 27 -4.13 11.70 -14.80
CA SER A 27 -3.38 12.79 -15.41
C SER A 27 -1.93 12.35 -15.74
N LEU A 28 -1.23 13.17 -16.54
CA LEU A 28 0.16 12.90 -16.91
C LEU A 28 1.08 12.90 -15.67
N GLU A 29 0.83 13.81 -14.74
CA GLU A 29 1.60 13.95 -13.49
C GLU A 29 1.46 12.72 -12.61
N ILE A 30 0.24 12.17 -12.50
CA ILE A 30 -0.05 10.96 -11.72
C ILE A 30 0.63 9.75 -12.35
N ALA A 31 0.49 9.58 -13.67
CA ALA A 31 1.11 8.47 -14.39
C ALA A 31 2.65 8.53 -14.27
N THR A 32 3.23 9.73 -14.37
CA THR A 32 4.67 9.96 -14.21
C THR A 32 5.13 9.65 -12.78
N ALA A 33 4.37 10.06 -11.76
CA ALA A 33 4.71 9.78 -10.37
C ALA A 33 4.70 8.27 -10.08
N VAL A 34 3.69 7.54 -10.56
CA VAL A 34 3.60 6.08 -10.42
C VAL A 34 4.74 5.39 -11.16
N PHE A 35 5.04 5.82 -12.40
CA PHE A 35 6.16 5.33 -13.18
C PHE A 35 7.49 5.48 -12.42
N LEU A 36 7.80 6.68 -11.93
CA LEU A 36 9.05 6.96 -11.23
C LEU A 36 9.14 6.19 -9.92
N ALA A 37 8.07 6.12 -9.13
CA ALA A 37 8.06 5.40 -7.87
C ALA A 37 8.37 3.91 -8.04
N TYR A 38 7.81 3.30 -9.10
CA TYR A 38 8.06 1.91 -9.43
C TYR A 38 9.52 1.68 -9.87
N HIS A 39 10.05 2.50 -10.78
CA HIS A 39 11.41 2.33 -11.31
C HIS A 39 12.52 2.73 -10.33
N LEU A 40 12.24 3.67 -9.44
CA LEU A 40 13.20 4.13 -8.43
C LEU A 40 13.08 3.37 -7.11
N GLU A 41 12.09 2.48 -6.99
CA GLU A 41 11.74 1.78 -5.75
C GLU A 41 11.57 2.77 -4.57
N LYS A 42 10.87 3.90 -4.83
CA LYS A 42 10.63 4.97 -3.85
C LYS A 42 9.14 5.08 -3.51
N PRO A 43 8.79 5.33 -2.23
CA PRO A 43 7.41 5.56 -1.84
C PRO A 43 6.90 6.91 -2.38
N ILE A 44 5.58 6.98 -2.61
CA ILE A 44 4.89 8.21 -3.01
C ILE A 44 4.08 8.75 -1.82
N LEU A 45 4.19 10.06 -1.59
CA LEU A 45 3.25 10.82 -0.78
C LEU A 45 2.24 11.51 -1.71
N ILE A 46 0.94 11.36 -1.44
CA ILE A 46 -0.11 11.94 -2.27
C ILE A 46 -0.85 13.01 -1.47
N GLU A 47 -0.81 14.25 -1.96
CA GLU A 47 -1.47 15.40 -1.34
C GLU A 47 -2.63 15.93 -2.20
N GLY A 48 -3.55 16.68 -1.58
CA GLY A 48 -4.56 17.47 -2.30
C GLY A 48 -5.89 17.60 -1.56
N PRO A 49 -6.93 18.16 -2.20
CA PRO A 49 -8.27 18.31 -1.61
C PRO A 49 -9.00 16.97 -1.35
N PRO A 50 -9.97 16.92 -0.43
CA PRO A 50 -10.81 15.73 -0.26
C PRO A 50 -11.55 15.39 -1.57
N GLY A 51 -11.71 14.11 -1.88
CA GLY A 51 -12.51 13.64 -3.03
C GLY A 51 -11.79 13.56 -4.38
N VAL A 52 -10.52 13.94 -4.50
CA VAL A 52 -9.77 13.94 -5.79
C VAL A 52 -9.20 12.57 -6.21
N GLY A 53 -9.72 11.46 -5.68
CA GLY A 53 -9.28 10.12 -6.08
C GLY A 53 -7.96 9.62 -5.48
N LYS A 54 -7.44 10.23 -4.39
CA LYS A 54 -6.20 9.76 -3.71
C LYS A 54 -6.26 8.30 -3.27
N THR A 55 -7.34 7.93 -2.59
CA THR A 55 -7.53 6.56 -2.11
C THR A 55 -7.72 5.60 -3.28
N GLU A 56 -8.36 6.07 -4.34
CA GLU A 56 -8.63 5.26 -5.53
C GLU A 56 -7.37 5.01 -6.35
N LEU A 57 -6.42 5.95 -6.36
CA LEU A 57 -5.08 5.76 -6.95
C LEU A 57 -4.37 4.56 -6.32
N ALA A 58 -4.36 4.47 -4.99
CA ALA A 58 -3.71 3.36 -4.29
C ALA A 58 -4.37 2.00 -4.60
N LYS A 59 -5.71 1.95 -4.66
CA LYS A 59 -6.45 0.73 -5.01
C LYS A 59 -6.23 0.32 -6.47
N THR A 60 -6.33 1.26 -7.40
CA THR A 60 -6.14 1.02 -8.84
C THR A 60 -4.72 0.51 -9.10
N THR A 61 -3.72 1.12 -8.46
CA THR A 61 -2.32 0.68 -8.57
C THR A 61 -2.14 -0.76 -8.04
N ALA A 62 -2.74 -1.08 -6.89
CA ALA A 62 -2.70 -2.44 -6.34
C ALA A 62 -3.38 -3.47 -7.26
N MET A 63 -4.54 -3.11 -7.84
CA MET A 63 -5.26 -3.93 -8.81
C MET A 63 -4.44 -4.16 -10.08
N LEU A 64 -3.81 -3.12 -10.64
CA LEU A 64 -2.93 -3.22 -11.80
C LEU A 64 -1.78 -4.20 -11.54
N LEU A 65 -1.17 -4.10 -10.36
CA LEU A 65 -0.04 -4.91 -9.97
C LEU A 65 -0.40 -6.33 -9.53
N ASP A 66 -1.69 -6.64 -9.38
CA ASP A 66 -2.19 -7.88 -8.77
C ASP A 66 -1.59 -8.10 -7.36
N LEU A 67 -1.60 -7.02 -6.56
CA LEU A 67 -1.08 -6.99 -5.20
C LEU A 67 -2.19 -6.72 -4.19
N PRO A 68 -2.08 -7.27 -2.96
CA PRO A 68 -3.00 -6.93 -1.89
C PRO A 68 -2.87 -5.45 -1.51
N CYS A 69 -4.00 -4.74 -1.43
CA CYS A 69 -4.06 -3.37 -0.94
C CYS A 69 -4.29 -3.35 0.58
N ILE A 70 -3.22 -3.17 1.36
CA ILE A 70 -3.30 -3.07 2.82
C ILE A 70 -3.56 -1.61 3.20
N ARG A 71 -4.70 -1.36 3.86
CA ARG A 71 -5.09 -0.01 4.29
C ARG A 71 -4.89 0.17 5.80
N LEU A 72 -3.92 0.98 6.18
CA LEU A 72 -3.76 1.49 7.54
C LEU A 72 -4.37 2.89 7.63
N GLN A 73 -5.39 3.06 8.46
CA GLN A 73 -5.98 4.38 8.71
C GLN A 73 -5.24 5.06 9.86
N CYS A 74 -4.56 6.17 9.57
CA CYS A 74 -3.90 6.98 10.58
C CYS A 74 -4.92 7.89 11.27
N TYR A 75 -4.95 7.84 12.60
CA TYR A 75 -5.79 8.68 13.45
C TYR A 75 -5.05 8.94 14.77
N GLU A 76 -5.52 9.91 15.54
CA GLU A 76 -4.92 10.27 16.82
C GLU A 76 -4.98 9.09 17.81
N GLY A 77 -3.82 8.69 18.36
CA GLY A 77 -3.72 7.53 19.24
C GLY A 77 -3.50 6.19 18.54
N LEU A 78 -3.23 6.17 17.23
CA LEU A 78 -2.56 5.05 16.56
C LEU A 78 -1.07 5.06 16.93
N ASP A 79 -0.62 4.02 17.62
CA ASP A 79 0.77 3.79 18.03
C ASP A 79 1.33 2.51 17.39
N GLU A 80 2.64 2.29 17.56
CA GLU A 80 3.35 1.15 16.97
C GLU A 80 2.76 -0.20 17.39
N SER A 81 2.35 -0.32 18.66
CA SER A 81 1.76 -1.53 19.24
C SER A 81 0.46 -1.94 18.53
N LYS A 82 -0.37 -0.95 18.13
CA LYS A 82 -1.61 -1.17 17.37
C LYS A 82 -1.35 -1.34 15.88
N ALA A 83 -0.35 -0.67 15.32
CA ALA A 83 -0.06 -0.70 13.88
C ALA A 83 0.67 -2.00 13.44
N ILE A 84 1.64 -2.47 14.23
CA ILE A 84 2.51 -3.61 13.90
C ILE A 84 2.05 -4.90 14.61
N TYR A 85 1.03 -4.78 15.47
CA TYR A 85 0.54 -5.82 16.39
C TYR A 85 1.57 -6.18 17.49
N GLU A 86 1.22 -5.89 18.74
CA GLU A 86 1.97 -6.37 19.90
C GLU A 86 1.50 -7.78 20.32
N TRP A 87 2.44 -8.72 20.39
CA TRP A 87 2.17 -10.07 20.89
C TRP A 87 1.69 -10.00 22.34
N LYS A 88 0.59 -10.69 22.69
CA LYS A 88 0.02 -10.64 24.05
C LYS A 88 0.95 -11.31 25.07
N TYR A 89 1.92 -10.57 25.56
CA TYR A 89 2.93 -11.01 26.53
C TYR A 89 2.30 -11.61 27.79
N GLY A 90 1.15 -11.06 28.24
CA GLY A 90 0.40 -11.61 29.38
C GLY A 90 -0.08 -13.05 29.17
N LYS A 91 -0.52 -13.42 27.95
CA LYS A 91 -0.88 -14.81 27.64
C LYS A 91 0.34 -15.73 27.58
N GLN A 92 1.48 -15.19 27.12
CA GLN A 92 2.75 -15.93 27.08
C GLN A 92 3.25 -16.28 28.48
N LEU A 93 3.19 -15.32 29.41
CA LEU A 93 3.59 -15.51 30.79
C LEU A 93 2.72 -16.54 31.49
N LEU A 94 1.38 -16.45 31.33
CA LEU A 94 0.45 -17.43 31.87
C LEU A 94 0.70 -18.84 31.31
N TYR A 95 0.92 -18.97 30.00
CA TYR A 95 1.24 -20.26 29.39
C TYR A 95 2.55 -20.86 29.91
N THR A 96 3.57 -20.01 30.10
CA THR A 96 4.86 -20.42 30.68
C THR A 96 4.72 -20.85 32.14
N GLN A 97 3.82 -20.24 32.91
CA GLN A 97 3.53 -20.67 34.28
C GLN A 97 2.82 -22.02 34.31
N VAL A 98 1.80 -22.23 33.47
CA VAL A 98 1.08 -23.52 33.37
C VAL A 98 2.02 -24.65 32.96
N LEU A 99 2.91 -24.42 32.00
CA LEU A 99 3.90 -25.41 31.57
C LEU A 99 4.96 -25.76 32.62
N LYS A 100 5.19 -24.91 33.63
CA LYS A 100 6.10 -25.21 34.75
C LYS A 100 5.48 -26.12 35.80
N GLU A 101 4.15 -26.18 35.87
CA GLU A 101 3.40 -26.97 36.85
C GLU A 101 3.03 -28.38 36.32
N THR A 102 3.42 -28.70 35.09
CA THR A 102 3.28 -30.04 34.47
C THR A 102 4.63 -30.72 34.40
#